data_AF-A0A1U7ISI3-F1
#
_entry.id   AF-A0A1U7ISI3-F1
#
_cell.length_a   1.000
_cell.length_b   1.000
_cell.length_c   1.000
_cell.angle_alpha   90.00
_cell.angle_beta   90.00
_cell.angle_gamma   90.00
#
_symmetry.space_group_name_H-M   'P 1'
#
loop_
_entity.id
_entity.type
_entity.pdbx_description
1 polymer ?
#
loop_
_entity_poly.entity_id
_entity_poly.type
_entity_poly.pdbx_seq_one_letter_code
_entity_poly.pdbx_strand_id
1 'polypeptide(L)' 'MNNTNLMKSWEYCIIKYRLLGLGNTQEIEQLYLDAQELKEWNRKPLRIFLNQLGKDGWEMVGVSSNPDSTWTFIYFKRPL' A
#
# COMPACT_ATOMS: atom_id res chain seq x y z
N MET A 1 -1.44 17.51 -37.38
CA MET A 1 -0.67 17.01 -36.22
C MET A 1 -1.67 16.50 -35.21
N ASN A 2 -1.89 15.18 -35.14
CA ASN A 2 -2.86 14.60 -34.22
C ASN A 2 -2.18 14.38 -32.86
N ASN A 3 -2.51 15.23 -31.88
CA ASN A 3 -2.20 14.99 -30.48
C ASN A 3 -3.10 13.87 -29.97
N THR A 4 -2.71 12.61 -30.21
CA THR A 4 -3.18 11.50 -29.37
C THR A 4 -2.55 11.68 -28.00
N ASN A 5 -3.26 12.36 -27.10
CA ASN A 5 -3.13 12.14 -25.66
C ASN A 5 -3.29 10.64 -25.44
N LEU A 6 -2.18 9.90 -25.37
CA LEU A 6 -2.17 8.55 -24.82
C LEU A 6 -2.74 8.71 -23.41
N MET A 7 -4.02 8.35 -23.21
CA MET A 7 -4.58 8.27 -21.87
C MET A 7 -3.64 7.35 -21.11
N LYS A 8 -2.88 7.92 -20.16
CA LYS A 8 -1.99 7.13 -19.31
C LYS A 8 -2.85 6.05 -18.69
N SER A 9 -2.61 4.81 -19.09
CA SER A 9 -3.21 3.65 -18.46
C SER A 9 -2.55 3.49 -17.09
N TRP A 10 -3.35 3.20 -16.08
CA TRP A 10 -2.90 3.09 -14.69
C TRP A 10 -2.99 1.65 -14.24
N GLU A 11 -1.98 1.20 -13.52
CA GLU A 11 -2.02 -0.01 -12.70
C GLU A 11 -2.39 0.38 -11.27
N TYR A 12 -3.18 -0.44 -10.60
CA TYR A 12 -3.57 -0.24 -9.20
C TYR A 12 -3.21 -1.46 -8.37
N CYS A 13 -2.82 -1.24 -7.12
CA CYS A 13 -2.67 -2.29 -6.13
C CYS A 13 -3.24 -1.84 -4.78
N ILE A 14 -3.56 -2.81 -3.93
CA ILE A 14 -4.12 -2.59 -2.60
C ILE A 14 -3.23 -3.29 -1.59
N ILE A 15 -2.86 -2.54 -0.56
CA ILE A 15 -2.24 -3.13 0.63
C ILE A 15 -3.27 -3.21 1.73
N LYS A 16 -3.28 -4.32 2.45
CA LYS A 16 -4.08 -4.52 3.67
C LYS A 16 -3.10 -4.86 4.78
N TYR A 17 -3.11 -4.10 5.86
CA TYR A 17 -2.19 -4.34 6.97
C TYR A 17 -2.86 -4.14 8.32
N ARG A 18 -2.27 -4.72 9.35
CA ARG A 18 -2.51 -4.36 10.75
C ARG A 18 -1.18 -4.19 11.46
N LEU A 19 -1.15 -3.31 12.45
CA LEU A 19 0.07 -2.97 13.18
C LEU A 19 0.14 -3.72 14.50
N LEU A 20 1.37 -4.05 14.89
CA LEU A 20 1.66 -4.63 16.18
C LEU A 20 1.26 -3.68 17.31
N GLY A 21 0.67 -4.23 18.37
CA GLY A 21 0.34 -3.47 19.58
C GLY A 21 -0.59 -2.29 19.28
N LEU A 22 -1.55 -2.49 18.35
CA LEU A 22 -2.51 -1.47 17.91
C LEU A 22 -1.87 -0.21 17.31
N GLY A 23 -0.66 -0.34 16.77
CA GLY A 23 0.04 0.77 16.11
C GLY A 23 1.01 1.56 16.98
N ASN A 24 1.16 1.22 18.27
CA ASN A 24 2.09 1.94 19.14
C ASN A 24 3.55 1.88 18.64
N THR A 25 3.98 0.78 18.03
CA THR A 25 5.33 0.63 17.49
C THR A 25 5.44 1.00 16.01
N GLN A 26 4.31 1.20 15.32
CA GLN A 26 4.23 1.37 13.86
C GLN A 26 4.85 0.21 13.06
N GLU A 27 5.07 -0.93 13.71
CA GLU A 27 5.57 -2.15 13.08
C GLU A 27 4.43 -2.99 12.52
N ILE A 28 4.70 -3.64 11.40
CA ILE A 28 3.75 -4.53 10.73
C ILE A 28 3.59 -5.79 11.57
N GLU A 29 2.34 -6.13 11.93
CA GLU A 29 2.03 -7.47 12.43
C GLU A 29 1.70 -8.40 11.27
N GLN A 30 0.86 -7.94 10.34
CA GLN A 30 0.57 -8.63 9.07
C GLN A 30 0.39 -7.61 7.95
N LEU A 31 0.86 -7.96 6.76
CA LEU A 31 0.73 -7.16 5.55
C LEU A 31 0.42 -8.05 4.35
N TYR A 32 -0.55 -7.62 3.55
CA TYR A 32 -0.95 -8.23 2.30
C TYR A 32 -0.81 -7.21 1.17
N LEU A 33 -0.34 -7.65 0.02
CA LEU A 33 -0.38 -6.93 -1.25
C LEU A 33 -1.27 -7.73 -2.20
N ASP A 34 -2.36 -7.14 -2.68
CA ASP A 34 -3.35 -7.78 -3.57
C ASP A 34 -3.76 -9.20 -3.08
N ALA A 35 -4.08 -9.29 -1.78
CA ALA A 35 -4.45 -10.51 -1.06
C ALA A 35 -3.34 -11.56 -0.83
N GLN A 36 -2.10 -11.33 -1.28
CA GLN A 36 -0.95 -12.15 -0.95
C GLN A 36 -0.24 -11.63 0.31
N GLU A 37 -0.11 -12.46 1.34
CA GLU A 37 0.64 -12.10 2.56
C GLU A 37 2.14 -12.00 2.28
N LEU A 38 2.76 -10.89 2.67
CA LEU A 38 4.19 -10.65 2.51
C LEU A 38 4.88 -10.78 3.88
N LYS A 39 5.14 -12.02 4.31
CA LYS A 39 5.64 -12.34 5.66
C LYS A 39 7.02 -11.76 5.96
N GLU A 40 7.84 -11.50 4.94
CA GLU A 40 9.15 -10.89 5.06
C GLU A 40 9.13 -9.44 5.55
N TRP A 41 7.94 -8.83 5.63
CA TRP A 41 7.73 -7.48 6.16
C TRP A 41 7.26 -7.45 7.61
N ASN A 42 6.94 -8.60 8.21
CA ASN A 42 6.51 -8.66 9.60
C ASN A 42 7.61 -8.10 10.53
N ARG A 43 7.19 -7.38 11.58
CA ARG A 43 8.02 -6.64 12.54
C ARG A 43 8.87 -5.51 11.96
N LYS A 44 8.80 -5.25 10.65
CA LYS A 44 9.42 -4.05 10.07
C LYS A 44 8.49 -2.85 10.25
N PRO A 45 9.03 -1.62 10.38
CA PRO A 45 8.20 -0.43 10.40
C PRO A 45 7.46 -0.25 9.07
N LEU A 46 6.16 0.04 9.12
CA LEU A 46 5.31 0.19 7.92
C LEU A 46 5.91 1.19 6.91
N ARG A 47 6.48 2.30 7.40
CA ARG A 47 7.11 3.32 6.55
C ARG A 47 8.17 2.77 5.60
N ILE A 48 8.88 1.69 5.97
CA ILE A 48 9.93 1.11 5.11
C ILE A 48 9.30 0.43 3.90
N PHE A 49 8.18 -0.27 4.09
CA PHE A 49 7.42 -0.86 2.99
C PHE A 49 6.81 0.22 2.09
N LEU A 50 6.20 1.26 2.67
CA LEU A 50 5.65 2.39 1.91
C LEU A 50 6.71 3.12 1.08
N ASN A 51 7.90 3.32 1.65
CA ASN A 51 9.03 3.90 0.92
C ASN A 51 9.49 3.02 -0.24
N GLN A 52 9.45 1.69 -0.07
CA GLN A 52 9.78 0.76 -1.16
C GLN A 52 8.77 0.88 -2.31
N LEU A 53 7.47 0.92 -2.01
CA LEU A 53 6.44 1.17 -3.02
C LEU A 53 6.67 2.49 -3.76
N GLY A 54 6.99 3.56 -3.04
CA GLY A 54 7.32 4.86 -3.65
C GLY A 54 8.54 4.80 -4.58
N LYS A 55 9.58 4.03 -4.23
CA LYS A 55 10.73 3.80 -5.12
C LYS A 55 10.36 3.01 -6.37
N ASP A 56 9.39 2.12 -6.26
CA ASP A 56 8.87 1.29 -7.36
C ASP A 56 7.83 2.03 -8.23
N GLY A 57 7.69 3.35 -8.01
CA GLY A 57 6.84 4.23 -8.80
C GLY A 57 5.37 4.28 -8.36
N TRP A 58 5.02 3.64 -7.24
CA TRP A 58 3.66 3.67 -6.72
C TRP A 58 3.36 4.96 -5.97
N GLU A 59 2.21 5.54 -6.28
CA GLU A 59 1.65 6.72 -5.65
C GLU A 59 0.43 6.33 -4.81
N MET A 60 0.39 6.74 -3.54
CA MET A 60 -0.76 6.53 -2.66
C MET A 60 -1.93 7.40 -3.13
N VAL A 61 -3.11 6.80 -3.29
CA VAL A 61 -4.32 7.51 -3.74
C VAL A 61 -5.47 7.49 -2.73
N GLY A 62 -5.38 6.67 -1.69
CA GLY A 62 -6.41 6.63 -0.66
C GLY A 62 -6.07 5.71 0.48
N VAL A 63 -6.74 5.95 1.61
CA VAL A 63 -6.67 5.12 2.81
C VAL A 63 -8.10 4.83 3.25
N SER A 64 -8.37 3.58 3.63
CA SER A 64 -9.62 3.18 4.27
C SER A 64 -9.29 2.42 5.54
N SER A 65 -9.92 2.80 6.64
CA SER A 65 -9.81 2.11 7.92
C SER A 65 -11.21 1.99 8.52
N ASN A 66 -11.51 0.84 9.11
CA ASN A 66 -12.74 0.65 9.86
C ASN A 66 -12.39 0.80 11.36
N PRO A 67 -13.02 1.73 12.11
CA PRO A 67 -12.76 1.93 13.53
C PRO A 67 -12.90 0.67 14.39
N ASP A 68 -13.77 -0.25 13.99
CA ASP A 68 -14.01 -1.52 14.70
C ASP A 68 -13.04 -2.64 14.27
N SER A 69 -12.09 -2.33 13.39
CA SER A 69 -11.13 -3.27 12.81
C SER A 69 -9.71 -2.80 13.04
N THR A 70 -8.80 -3.72 13.36
CA THR A 70 -7.36 -3.43 13.37
C THR A 70 -6.76 -3.38 11.96
N TRP A 71 -7.55 -3.63 10.92
CA TRP A 71 -7.13 -3.60 9.53
C TRP A 71 -7.28 -2.22 8.90
N THR A 72 -6.20 -1.79 8.24
CA THR A 72 -6.17 -0.62 7.37
C THR A 72 -5.86 -1.05 5.94
N PHE A 73 -6.47 -0.36 4.98
CA PHE A 73 -6.27 -0.52 3.56
C PHE A 73 -5.66 0.75 2.98
N ILE A 74 -4.66 0.60 2.12
CA ILE A 74 -4.11 1.71 1.35
C ILE A 74 -4.12 1.33 -0.13
N TYR A 75 -4.59 2.26 -0.94
CA TYR A 75 -4.72 2.11 -2.39
C TYR A 75 -3.58 2.86 -3.06
N PHE A 76 -2.94 2.21 -4.03
CA PHE A 76 -1.87 2.80 -4.82
C PHE A 76 -2.20 2.74 -6.30
N LYS A 77 -1.59 3.65 -7.06
CA LYS A 77 -1.54 3.59 -8.53
C LYS A 77 -0.12 3.82 -9.04
N ARG A 78 0.16 3.38 -10.26
CA ARG A 78 1.32 3.82 -11.03
C ARG A 78 1.02 3.84 -12.53
N PRO A 79 1.75 4.61 -13.34
CA PRO A 79 1.65 4.51 -14.79
C PRO A 79 2.04 3.10 -15.27
N LEU A 80 1.29 2.57 -16.23
CA LEU A 80 1.65 1.37 -17.02
C LEU A 80 2.72 1.69 -18.07
#